data_AF-X5FR16-F1
#
_entry.id   AF-X5FR16-F1
#
_cell.length_a   1.000
_cell.length_b   1.000
_cell.length_c   1.000
_cell.angle_alpha   90.00
_cell.angle_beta   90.00
_cell.angle_gamma   90.00
#
_symmetry.space_group_name_H-M   'P 1'
#
loop_
_entity.id
_entity.type
_entity.pdbx_description
1 polymer ?
#
loop_
_entity_poly.entity_id
_entity_poly.type
_entity_poly.pdbx_seq_one_letter_code
_entity_poly.pdbx_strand_id
1 'polypeptide(L)'
;MKIVLVLFSVVGLSFAALDIPDHLRAPLKTLRKACVAETGVEEKYIDESRHGHLSDAPGMGCYINCLMEHSGMVEEDGRIHFDDIMHLLTPETRETVIKVVNECQTKHGNTRCETAWMTVQCYYQVAPEDAELP
;
A
#
# COMPACT_ATOMS: atom_id res chain seq x y z
N MET A 1 -2.14 -40.94 38.73
CA MET A 1 -0.91 -40.21 39.09
C MET A 1 -0.65 -39.19 37.99
N LYS A 2 -0.38 -37.95 38.39
CA LYS A 2 -0.31 -36.75 37.55
C LYS A 2 0.98 -36.73 36.72
N ILE A 3 0.90 -36.54 35.40
CA ILE A 3 1.86 -35.73 34.65
C ILE A 3 1.06 -34.95 33.61
N VAL A 4 0.91 -33.65 33.88
CA VAL A 4 0.45 -32.63 32.94
C VAL A 4 1.68 -32.24 32.10
N LEU A 5 1.61 -32.39 30.80
CA LEU A 5 2.52 -31.71 29.87
C LEU A 5 1.67 -30.79 28.99
N VAL A 6 1.59 -29.55 29.42
CA VAL A 6 1.21 -28.41 28.60
C VAL A 6 2.36 -28.15 27.64
N LEU A 7 2.13 -28.32 26.34
CA LEU A 7 2.91 -27.70 25.27
C LEU A 7 1.88 -26.96 24.40
N PHE A 8 1.57 -25.72 24.78
CA PHE A 8 2.04 -24.51 24.11
C PHE A 8 1.82 -24.54 22.59
N SER A 9 0.65 -24.00 22.21
CA SER A 9 0.47 -23.00 21.16
C SER A 9 1.38 -23.07 19.92
N VAL A 10 0.78 -23.46 18.79
CA VAL A 10 0.97 -22.71 17.54
C VAL A 10 -0.41 -22.27 17.06
N VAL A 11 -1.05 -21.41 17.86
CA VAL A 11 -2.16 -20.59 17.35
C VAL A 11 -1.51 -19.49 16.53
N GLY A 12 -1.69 -19.56 15.21
CA GLY A 12 -1.54 -18.44 14.28
C GLY A 12 -0.17 -17.78 14.23
N LEU A 13 0.78 -18.39 13.51
CA LEU A 13 1.74 -17.57 12.75
C LEU A 13 0.98 -16.95 11.56
N SER A 14 0.18 -15.92 11.83
CA SER A 14 -0.13 -14.91 10.82
C SER A 14 0.95 -13.85 10.94
N PHE A 15 2.15 -14.17 10.44
CA PHE A 15 3.15 -13.16 10.14
C PHE A 15 2.63 -12.37 8.94
N ALA A 16 1.95 -11.26 9.21
CA ALA A 16 1.78 -10.12 8.31
C ALA A 16 1.03 -9.00 9.08
N ALA A 17 1.49 -8.65 10.27
CA ALA A 17 1.35 -7.26 10.67
C ALA A 17 2.61 -6.62 10.10
N LEU A 18 2.48 -5.89 8.98
CA LEU A 18 3.52 -4.98 8.55
C LEU A 18 4.02 -4.21 9.78
N ASP A 19 5.34 -4.07 9.92
CA ASP A 19 5.97 -3.22 10.93
C ASP A 19 5.70 -1.74 10.58
N ILE A 20 4.43 -1.34 10.51
CA ILE A 20 4.03 0.07 10.44
C ILE A 20 4.34 0.66 11.81
N PRO A 21 5.23 1.66 11.90
CA PRO A 21 5.54 2.33 13.15
C PRO A 21 4.26 2.82 13.85
N ASP A 22 4.18 2.66 15.17
CA ASP A 22 3.00 3.02 15.97
C ASP A 22 2.49 4.43 15.71
N HIS A 23 3.42 5.36 15.51
CA HIS A 23 3.12 6.77 15.27
C HIS A 23 2.46 7.03 13.90
N LEU A 24 2.60 6.12 12.92
CA LEU A 24 1.98 6.24 11.59
C LEU A 24 0.61 5.57 11.51
N ARG A 25 0.25 4.67 12.44
CA ARG A 25 -1.03 3.95 12.41
C ARG A 25 -2.25 4.86 12.42
N ALA A 26 -2.30 5.85 13.31
CA ALA A 26 -3.43 6.76 13.42
C ALA A 26 -3.56 7.72 12.21
N PRO A 27 -2.47 8.32 11.70
CA PRO A 27 -2.47 9.04 10.43
C PRO A 27 -2.97 8.20 9.25
N LEU A 28 -2.42 6.98 9.06
CA LEU A 28 -2.80 6.10 7.95
C LEU A 28 -4.28 5.70 8.01
N LYS A 29 -4.80 5.39 9.21
CA LYS A 29 -6.23 5.12 9.39
C LYS A 29 -7.12 6.32 9.04
N THR A 30 -6.65 7.53 9.32
CA THR A 30 -7.37 8.77 9.00
C THR A 30 -7.36 9.01 7.50
N LEU A 31 -6.20 8.84 6.87
CA LEU A 31 -6.01 8.93 5.42
C LEU A 31 -6.89 7.92 4.67
N ARG A 32 -6.85 6.64 5.06
CA ARG A 32 -7.73 5.58 4.51
C ARG A 32 -9.18 6.00 4.52
N LYS A 33 -9.69 6.45 5.67
CA LYS A 33 -11.08 6.89 5.82
C LYS A 33 -11.44 8.05 4.90
N ALA A 34 -10.56 9.04 4.78
CA ALA A 34 -10.77 10.18 3.90
C ALA A 34 -10.87 9.73 2.44
N CYS A 35 -9.91 8.93 1.97
CA CYS A 35 -9.88 8.46 0.59
C CYS A 35 -11.01 7.48 0.25
N VAL A 36 -11.43 6.63 1.19
CA VAL A 36 -12.64 5.80 1.01
C VAL A 36 -13.88 6.69 0.87
N ALA A 37 -14.03 7.72 1.71
CA ALA A 37 -15.17 8.62 1.65
C ALA A 37 -15.20 9.47 0.37
N GLU A 38 -14.04 9.89 -0.13
CA GLU A 38 -13.92 10.69 -1.35
C GLU A 38 -14.23 9.87 -2.61
N THR A 39 -13.75 8.63 -2.66
CA THR A 39 -13.76 7.84 -3.90
C THR A 39 -14.91 6.83 -3.97
N GLY A 40 -15.48 6.48 -2.82
CA GLY A 40 -16.56 5.50 -2.71
C GLY A 40 -16.11 4.05 -2.96
N VAL A 41 -14.80 3.77 -3.02
CA VAL A 41 -14.29 2.41 -3.15
C VAL A 41 -14.71 1.58 -1.93
N GLU A 42 -15.13 0.33 -2.15
CA GLU A 42 -15.44 -0.56 -1.04
C GLU A 42 -14.15 -1.05 -0.36
N GLU A 43 -14.11 -1.00 0.97
CA GLU A 43 -12.93 -1.41 1.75
C GLU A 43 -12.46 -2.84 1.43
N LYS A 44 -13.38 -3.74 1.08
CA LYS A 44 -13.06 -5.13 0.72
C LYS A 44 -12.08 -5.23 -0.46
N TYR A 45 -12.15 -4.30 -1.42
CA TYR A 45 -11.26 -4.29 -2.58
C TYR A 45 -9.88 -3.74 -2.23
N ILE A 46 -9.80 -2.78 -1.30
CA ILE A 46 -8.52 -2.29 -0.79
C ILE A 46 -7.84 -3.40 0.02
N ASP A 47 -8.63 -4.13 0.82
CA ASP A 47 -8.17 -5.20 1.69
C ASP A 47 -7.54 -6.40 0.96
N GLU A 48 -7.84 -6.57 -0.33
CA GLU A 48 -7.19 -7.57 -1.19
C GLU A 48 -5.69 -7.29 -1.38
N SER A 49 -5.26 -6.01 -1.25
CA SER A 49 -3.85 -5.62 -1.34
C SER A 49 -2.95 -6.31 -0.32
N ARG A 50 -3.49 -6.68 0.85
CA ARG A 50 -2.78 -7.43 1.91
C ARG A 50 -2.29 -8.79 1.46
N HIS A 51 -2.82 -9.30 0.36
CA HIS A 51 -2.45 -10.58 -0.24
C HIS A 51 -1.73 -10.40 -1.58
N GLY A 52 -1.18 -9.20 -1.82
CA GLY A 52 -0.53 -8.84 -3.08
C GLY A 52 -1.48 -8.76 -4.27
N HIS A 53 -2.79 -8.65 -4.04
CA HIS A 53 -3.78 -8.48 -5.10
C HIS A 53 -4.29 -7.04 -5.17
N LEU A 54 -4.00 -6.38 -6.29
CA LEU A 54 -4.57 -5.07 -6.59
C LEU A 54 -5.89 -5.24 -7.35
N SER A 55 -7.01 -5.02 -6.67
CA SER A 55 -8.36 -5.11 -7.27
C SER A 55 -8.57 -4.06 -8.35
N ASP A 56 -9.16 -4.43 -9.49
CA ASP A 56 -9.52 -3.51 -10.58
C ASP A 56 -10.92 -2.88 -10.42
N ALA A 57 -11.46 -2.95 -9.20
CA ALA A 57 -12.77 -2.40 -8.86
C ALA A 57 -12.89 -0.90 -9.20
N PRO A 58 -14.09 -0.43 -9.58
CA PRO A 58 -14.34 0.99 -9.81
C PRO A 58 -13.93 1.83 -8.59
N GLY A 59 -13.21 2.93 -8.85
CA GLY A 59 -12.74 3.84 -7.80
C GLY A 59 -11.34 3.52 -7.26
N MET A 60 -10.79 2.31 -7.49
CA MET A 60 -9.47 1.94 -6.97
C MET A 60 -8.35 2.87 -7.44
N GLY A 61 -8.31 3.21 -8.74
CA GLY A 61 -7.33 4.16 -9.26
C GLY A 61 -7.41 5.54 -8.59
N CYS A 62 -8.62 6.02 -8.29
CA CYS A 62 -8.79 7.28 -7.59
C CYS A 62 -8.43 7.18 -6.11
N TYR A 63 -8.66 6.02 -5.49
CA TYR A 63 -8.23 5.76 -4.11
C TYR A 63 -6.71 5.87 -3.98
N ILE A 64 -5.98 5.22 -4.89
CA ILE A 64 -4.52 5.30 -4.96
C ILE A 64 -4.06 6.74 -5.18
N ASN A 65 -4.68 7.47 -6.11
CA ASN A 65 -4.35 8.87 -6.34
C ASN A 65 -4.55 9.73 -5.08
N CYS A 66 -5.67 9.55 -4.38
CA CYS A 66 -5.96 10.27 -3.14
C CYS A 66 -4.88 10.02 -2.07
N LEU A 67 -4.45 8.76 -1.89
CA LEU A 67 -3.36 8.42 -0.96
C LEU A 67 -2.05 9.14 -1.32
N MET A 68 -1.68 9.13 -2.60
CA MET A 68 -0.45 9.75 -3.09
C MET A 68 -0.49 11.27 -2.97
N GLU A 69 -1.59 11.92 -3.36
CA GLU A 69 -1.74 13.37 -3.26
C GLU A 69 -1.68 13.85 -1.80
N HIS A 70 -2.40 13.19 -0.89
CA HIS A 70 -2.36 13.54 0.54
C HIS A 70 -1.00 13.27 1.19
N SER A 71 -0.22 12.35 0.64
CA SER A 71 1.13 12.04 1.12
C SER A 71 2.20 12.88 0.43
N GLY A 72 1.83 13.79 -0.48
CA GLY A 72 2.77 14.65 -1.20
C GLY A 72 3.64 13.92 -2.21
N MET A 73 3.17 12.78 -2.74
CA MET A 73 3.91 11.92 -3.67
C MET A 73 3.64 12.21 -5.14
N VAL A 74 2.84 13.25 -5.45
CA VAL A 74 2.44 13.61 -6.80
C VAL A 74 2.88 15.05 -7.07
N GLU A 75 3.73 15.21 -8.07
CA GLU A 75 4.20 16.50 -8.55
C GLU A 75 3.11 17.24 -9.34
N GLU A 76 3.31 18.53 -9.60
CA GLU A 76 2.36 19.34 -10.39
C GLU A 76 2.16 18.80 -11.82
N ASP A 77 3.20 18.20 -12.40
CA ASP A 77 3.18 17.57 -13.73
C ASP A 77 2.58 16.14 -13.73
N GLY A 78 2.16 15.65 -12.56
CA GLY A 78 1.58 14.33 -12.37
C GLY A 78 2.61 13.20 -12.24
N ARG A 79 3.91 13.51 -12.12
CA ARG A 79 4.95 12.53 -11.80
C ARG A 79 4.78 12.04 -10.36
N ILE A 80 4.83 10.71 -10.20
CA ILE A 80 4.79 10.04 -8.89
C ILE A 80 6.22 9.85 -8.38
N HIS A 81 6.46 10.19 -7.11
CA HIS A 81 7.75 10.03 -6.43
C HIS A 81 7.54 9.55 -4.98
N PHE A 82 8.60 8.99 -4.40
CA PHE A 82 8.57 8.45 -3.02
C PHE A 82 9.59 9.14 -2.11
N ASP A 83 10.35 10.11 -2.62
CA ASP A 83 11.52 10.72 -1.97
C ASP A 83 11.22 11.21 -0.55
N ASP A 84 10.06 11.82 -0.35
CA ASP A 84 9.65 12.41 0.93
C ASP A 84 9.33 11.36 1.99
N ILE A 85 8.93 10.15 1.60
CA ILE A 85 8.58 9.08 2.55
C ILE A 85 9.67 8.03 2.71
N MET A 86 10.75 8.09 1.94
CA MET A 86 11.82 7.08 1.99
C MET A 86 12.34 6.86 3.41
N HIS A 87 12.44 7.94 4.21
CA HIS A 87 12.91 7.90 5.60
C HIS A 87 11.98 7.16 6.57
N LEU A 88 10.73 6.92 6.20
CA LEU A 88 9.74 6.16 6.97
C LEU A 88 9.79 4.66 6.68
N LEU A 89 10.46 4.27 5.59
CA LEU A 89 10.52 2.89 5.11
C LEU A 89 11.66 2.10 5.76
N THR A 90 11.43 0.81 5.96
CA THR A 90 12.50 -0.14 6.31
C THR A 90 13.52 -0.24 5.17
N PRO A 91 14.75 -0.73 5.43
CA PRO A 91 15.74 -0.93 4.37
C PRO A 91 15.25 -1.80 3.22
N GLU A 92 14.55 -2.90 3.53
CA GLU A 92 13.99 -3.84 2.55
C GLU A 92 12.93 -3.16 1.68
N THR A 93 11.94 -2.51 2.29
CA THR A 93 10.90 -1.78 1.56
C THR A 93 11.48 -0.65 0.71
N ARG A 94 12.54 0.03 1.18
CA ARG A 94 13.26 1.05 0.42
C ARG A 94 13.90 0.48 -0.86
N GLU A 95 14.54 -0.68 -0.77
CA GLU A 95 15.12 -1.34 -1.94
C GLU A 95 14.03 -1.73 -2.96
N THR A 96 12.91 -2.26 -2.48
CA THR A 96 11.73 -2.54 -3.32
C THR A 96 11.21 -1.26 -3.99
N VAL A 97 11.03 -0.16 -3.25
CA VAL A 97 10.57 1.12 -3.80
C VAL A 97 11.53 1.63 -4.89
N ILE A 98 12.84 1.60 -4.65
CA ILE A 98 13.85 2.01 -5.64
C ILE A 98 13.74 1.15 -6.91
N LYS A 99 13.59 -0.17 -6.76
CA LYS A 99 13.44 -1.09 -7.89
C LYS A 99 12.21 -0.75 -8.73
N VAL A 100 11.03 -0.66 -8.09
CA VAL A 100 9.77 -0.43 -8.83
C VAL A 100 9.72 0.96 -9.46
N VAL A 101 10.25 2.00 -8.79
CA VAL A 101 10.32 3.35 -9.37
C VAL A 101 11.21 3.38 -10.61
N ASN A 102 12.37 2.73 -10.57
CA ASN A 102 13.28 2.67 -11.72
C ASN A 102 12.71 1.86 -12.89
N GLU A 103 12.05 0.74 -12.60
CA GLU A 103 11.54 -0.17 -13.63
C GLU A 103 10.24 0.34 -14.27
N CYS A 104 9.32 0.84 -13.45
CA CYS A 104 8.01 1.27 -13.93
C CYS A 104 7.99 2.73 -14.37
N GLN A 105 8.69 3.62 -13.65
CA GLN A 105 8.48 5.07 -13.76
C GLN A 105 6.99 5.44 -13.60
N THR A 106 6.64 6.72 -13.75
CA THR A 106 5.23 7.12 -13.83
C THR A 106 4.62 6.69 -15.16
N LYS A 107 3.49 5.99 -15.13
CA LYS A 107 2.69 5.66 -16.31
C LYS A 107 1.59 6.70 -16.46
N HIS A 108 1.61 7.48 -17.53
CA HIS A 108 0.63 8.55 -17.75
C HIS A 108 -0.65 8.03 -18.39
N GLY A 109 -1.77 8.19 -17.69
CA GLY A 109 -3.13 7.97 -18.20
C GLY A 109 -3.82 9.28 -18.60
N ASN A 110 -5.10 9.20 -18.99
CA ASN A 110 -5.92 10.37 -19.36
C ASN A 110 -6.38 11.18 -18.14
N THR A 111 -6.37 10.57 -16.96
CA THR A 111 -6.74 11.20 -15.69
C THR A 111 -5.70 10.90 -14.63
N ARG A 112 -5.67 11.67 -13.53
CA ARG A 112 -4.80 11.40 -12.39
C ARG A 112 -5.05 10.02 -11.77
N CYS A 113 -6.32 9.63 -11.67
CA CYS A 113 -6.70 8.29 -11.21
C CYS A 113 -6.14 7.17 -12.11
N GLU A 114 -6.17 7.37 -13.43
CA GLU A 114 -5.64 6.41 -14.40
C GLU A 114 -4.12 6.34 -14.33
N THR A 115 -3.44 7.48 -14.20
CA THR A 115 -1.98 7.55 -13.98
C THR A 115 -1.58 6.79 -12.70
N ALA A 116 -2.28 7.03 -11.59
CA ALA A 116 -2.03 6.35 -10.32
C ALA A 116 -2.27 4.84 -10.45
N TRP A 117 -3.39 4.43 -11.05
CA TRP A 117 -3.72 3.03 -11.31
C TRP A 117 -2.64 2.32 -12.12
N MET A 118 -2.29 2.85 -13.30
CA MET A 118 -1.33 2.22 -14.20
C MET A 118 0.06 2.13 -13.59
N THR A 119 0.45 3.15 -12.81
CA THR A 119 1.75 3.19 -12.14
C THR A 119 1.82 2.14 -11.04
N VAL A 120 0.83 2.08 -10.14
CA VAL A 120 0.82 1.11 -9.04
C VAL A 120 0.57 -0.32 -9.53
N GLN A 121 -0.24 -0.50 -10.58
CA GLN A 121 -0.40 -1.81 -11.22
C GLN A 121 0.95 -2.35 -11.70
N CYS A 122 1.83 -1.51 -12.25
CA CYS A 122 3.19 -1.92 -12.60
C CYS A 122 4.02 -2.29 -11.35
N TYR A 123 3.92 -1.53 -10.26
CA TYR A 123 4.62 -1.86 -9.01
C TYR A 123 4.22 -3.24 -8.48
N TYR A 124 2.93 -3.56 -8.48
CA TYR A 124 2.42 -4.89 -8.09
C TYR A 124 2.90 -6.02 -8.99
N GLN A 125 3.12 -5.77 -10.29
CA GLN A 125 3.68 -6.79 -11.20
C GLN A 125 5.16 -7.09 -10.88
N VAL A 126 5.90 -6.09 -10.38
CA VAL A 126 7.34 -6.21 -10.07
C VAL A 126 7.59 -6.71 -8.65
N ALA A 127 6.73 -6.34 -7.69
CA ALA A 127 6.86 -6.65 -6.27
C ALA A 127 5.48 -6.70 -5.58
N PRO A 128 4.71 -7.81 -5.74
CA PRO A 128 3.35 -7.92 -5.18
C PRO A 128 3.30 -8.04 -3.65
N GLU A 129 4.34 -8.57 -3.01
CA GLU A 129 4.33 -8.88 -1.56
C GLU A 129 4.54 -7.64 -0.65
N ASP A 130 5.09 -6.55 -1.19
CA ASP A 130 5.45 -5.32 -0.46
C ASP A 130 4.50 -4.13 -0.73
N ALA A 131 3.38 -4.37 -1.40
CA ALA A 131 2.58 -3.30 -2.00
C ALA A 131 1.25 -3.02 -1.28
N GLU A 132 1.06 -3.51 -0.05
CA GLU A 132 -0.17 -3.29 0.74
C GLU A 132 -0.59 -1.82 0.76
N LEU A 133 -1.86 -1.56 0.45
CA LEU A 133 -2.43 -0.22 0.49
C LEU A 133 -3.04 0.04 1.89
N PRO A 134 -2.80 1.24 2.48
CA PRO A 134 -3.44 1.68 3.71
C PRO A 134 -4.97 1.60 3.68
#